data_AF-A0A8F9TWB8-F1
#
_entry.id   AF-A0A8F9TWB8-F1
#
_cell.length_a   1.000
_cell.length_b   1.000
_cell.length_c   1.000
_cell.angle_alpha   90.00
_cell.angle_beta   90.00
_cell.angle_gamma   90.00
#
_symmetry.space_group_name_H-M   'P 1'
#
loop_
_entity.id
_entity.type
_entity.pdbx_description
1 polymer ?
#
loop_
_entity_poly.entity_id
_entity_poly.type
_entity_poly.pdbx_seq_one_letter_code
_entity_poly.pdbx_strand_id
1 'polypeptide(L)'
;MAAEMKATREALWQEELAALLARLKRGPADVEQERKSAFWKTALAAAMKDRTTATNRWLGEAINMGVRHEVSRQVGRWKRNPDARLSKQLA
;
A
#
# COMPACT_ATOMS: atom_id res chain seq x y z
N MET A 1 -2.70 -0.51 27.54
CA MET A 1 -1.71 0.52 27.11
C MET A 1 -0.91 0.16 25.85
N ALA A 2 -0.12 -0.93 25.77
CA ALA A 2 0.65 -1.22 24.53
C ALA A 2 -0.19 -1.73 23.33
N ALA A 3 -1.31 -2.41 23.60
CA ALA A 3 -2.21 -2.92 22.57
C ALA A 3 -3.07 -1.83 21.93
N GLU A 4 -3.50 -0.83 22.71
CA GLU A 4 -4.31 0.30 22.22
C GLU A 4 -3.56 1.13 21.19
N MET A 5 -2.27 1.42 21.43
CA MET A 5 -1.43 2.16 20.47
C MET A 5 -1.27 1.44 19.13
N LYS A 6 -1.29 0.10 19.11
CA LYS A 6 -1.21 -0.67 17.86
C LYS A 6 -2.51 -0.57 17.07
N ALA A 7 -3.66 -0.69 17.73
CA ALA A 7 -4.97 -0.57 17.09
C ALA A 7 -5.17 0.84 16.49
N THR A 8 -4.76 1.90 17.21
CA THR A 8 -4.85 3.27 16.70
C THR A 8 -3.98 3.50 15.46
N ARG A 9 -2.76 2.93 15.44
CA ARG A 9 -1.88 3.02 14.27
C ARG A 9 -2.44 2.30 13.06
N GLU A 10 -3.04 1.13 13.28
CA GLU A 10 -3.65 0.38 12.19
C GLU A 10 -4.85 1.12 11.59
N ALA A 11 -5.68 1.75 12.42
CA ALA A 11 -6.76 2.62 11.95
C ALA A 11 -6.24 3.76 11.07
N LEU A 12 -5.17 4.44 11.50
CA LEU A 12 -4.51 5.49 10.69
C LEU A 12 -3.99 4.94 9.35
N TRP A 13 -3.43 3.73 9.34
CA TRP A 13 -2.98 3.11 8.09
C TRP A 13 -4.15 2.75 7.17
N GLN A 14 -5.27 2.28 7.72
CA GLN A 14 -6.49 2.00 6.94
C GLN A 14 -7.09 3.27 6.35
N GLU A 15 -7.15 4.36 7.12
CA GLU A 15 -7.65 5.66 6.65
C GLU A 15 -6.78 6.20 5.51
N GLU A 16 -5.45 6.19 5.66
CA GLU A 16 -4.55 6.63 4.59
C GLU A 16 -4.61 5.71 3.36
N LEU A 17 -4.74 4.40 3.57
CA LEU A 17 -4.94 3.46 2.48
C LEU A 17 -6.20 3.79 1.69
N ALA A 18 -7.31 4.04 2.38
CA ALA A 18 -8.59 4.42 1.75
C ALA A 18 -8.47 5.74 0.99
N ALA A 19 -7.78 6.74 1.56
CA ALA A 19 -7.53 8.01 0.90
C ALA A 19 -6.73 7.84 -0.41
N LEU A 20 -5.64 7.07 -0.38
CA LEU A 20 -4.82 6.82 -1.56
C LEU A 20 -5.56 5.97 -2.61
N LEU A 21 -6.35 4.98 -2.19
CA LEU A 21 -7.21 4.20 -3.07
C LEU A 21 -8.23 5.09 -3.80
N ALA A 22 -8.87 6.01 -3.07
CA ALA A 22 -9.79 6.98 -3.65
C ALA A 22 -9.11 7.87 -4.71
N ARG A 23 -7.86 8.30 -4.48
CA ARG A 23 -7.06 9.06 -5.47
C ARG A 23 -6.79 8.24 -6.73
N LEU A 24 -6.60 6.93 -6.60
CA LEU A 24 -6.44 6.01 -7.71
C LEU A 24 -7.76 5.60 -8.37
N LYS A 25 -8.91 6.07 -7.86
CA LYS A 25 -10.25 5.62 -8.25
C LYS A 25 -10.41 4.11 -8.18
N ARG A 26 -9.79 3.50 -7.16
CA ARG A 26 -9.84 2.05 -6.88
C ARG A 26 -10.50 1.81 -5.54
N GLY A 27 -11.22 0.71 -5.43
CA GLY A 27 -11.83 0.23 -4.20
C GLY A 27 -11.17 -1.05 -3.68
N PRO A 28 -11.59 -1.53 -2.49
CA PRO A 28 -11.16 -2.82 -1.97
C PRO A 28 -11.52 -4.00 -2.90
N ALA A 29 -12.60 -3.89 -3.68
CA ALA A 29 -12.93 -4.91 -4.68
C ALA A 29 -11.85 -5.03 -5.78
N ASP A 30 -11.25 -3.92 -6.20
CA ASP A 30 -10.12 -3.94 -7.15
C ASP A 30 -8.88 -4.57 -6.52
N VAL A 31 -8.69 -4.41 -5.20
CA VAL A 31 -7.59 -5.06 -4.48
C VAL A 31 -7.73 -6.58 -4.55
N GLU A 32 -8.95 -7.11 -4.45
CA GLU A 32 -9.18 -8.56 -4.51
C GLU A 32 -9.14 -9.12 -5.94
N GLN A 33 -9.69 -8.38 -6.91
CA GLN A 33 -9.81 -8.87 -8.29
C GLN A 33 -8.53 -8.69 -9.11
N GLU A 34 -7.77 -7.62 -8.86
CA GLU A 34 -6.61 -7.30 -9.68
C GLU A 34 -5.38 -8.15 -9.29
N ARG A 35 -4.49 -8.42 -10.24
CA ARG A 35 -3.29 -9.25 -10.02
C ARG A 35 -2.44 -8.70 -8.87
N LYS A 36 -1.83 -9.61 -8.09
CA LYS A 36 -0.94 -9.28 -6.96
C LYS A 36 0.20 -8.32 -7.34
N SER A 37 0.66 -8.39 -8.58
CA SER A 37 1.74 -7.57 -9.15
C SER A 37 1.27 -6.33 -9.92
N ALA A 38 0.02 -5.90 -9.73
CA ALA A 38 -0.48 -4.68 -10.36
C ALA A 38 0.41 -3.47 -9.99
N PHE A 39 0.75 -2.67 -11.00
CA PHE A 39 1.65 -1.52 -10.83
C PHE A 39 1.13 -0.52 -9.80
N TRP A 40 -0.19 -0.27 -9.80
CA TRP A 40 -0.83 0.64 -8.85
C TRP A 40 -0.77 0.14 -7.40
N LYS A 41 -0.85 -1.18 -7.15
CA LYS A 41 -0.69 -1.77 -5.81
C LYS A 41 0.74 -1.55 -5.29
N THR A 42 1.71 -1.70 -6.17
CA THR A 42 3.11 -1.46 -5.82
C THR A 42 3.38 0.01 -5.52
N ALA A 43 2.81 0.90 -6.33
CA ALA A 43 2.90 2.35 -6.11
C ALA A 43 2.22 2.75 -4.79
N LEU A 44 1.04 2.19 -4.51
CA LEU A 44 0.29 2.39 -3.27
C LEU A 44 1.10 1.92 -2.06
N ALA A 45 1.70 0.73 -2.12
CA ALA A 45 2.58 0.22 -1.07
C ALA A 45 3.79 1.13 -0.83
N ALA A 46 4.40 1.66 -1.89
CA ALA A 46 5.52 2.60 -1.76
C ALA A 46 5.08 3.92 -1.11
N ALA A 47 3.95 4.49 -1.55
CA ALA A 47 3.40 5.73 -0.99
C ALA A 47 2.99 5.56 0.48
N MET A 48 2.37 4.43 0.84
CA MET A 48 2.05 4.11 2.22
C MET A 48 3.28 4.08 3.11
N LYS A 49 4.41 3.52 2.64
CA LYS A 49 5.66 3.46 3.44
C LYS A 49 6.39 4.79 3.55
N ASP A 50 6.19 5.69 2.60
CA ASP A 50 6.78 7.03 2.67
C ASP A 50 5.92 7.98 3.52
N ARG A 51 4.58 7.78 3.57
CA ARG A 51 3.64 8.59 4.38
C ARG A 51 3.41 8.05 5.79
N THR A 52 3.52 6.75 5.98
CA THR A 52 3.19 6.07 7.23
C THR A 52 4.27 5.06 7.63
N THR A 53 4.20 4.57 8.86
CA THR A 53 5.07 3.50 9.36
C THR A 53 4.51 2.09 9.10
N ALA A 54 3.67 1.93 8.06
CA ALA A 54 3.05 0.64 7.74
C ALA A 54 4.10 -0.43 7.43
N THR A 55 3.90 -1.63 8.02
CA THR A 55 4.84 -2.75 7.82
C THR A 55 4.56 -3.49 6.51
N ASN A 56 5.59 -4.11 5.93
CA ASN A 56 5.43 -4.97 4.74
C ASN A 56 4.44 -6.13 4.99
N ARG A 57 4.34 -6.59 6.23
CA ARG A 57 3.38 -7.62 6.62
C ARG A 57 1.96 -7.10 6.48
N TRP A 58 1.67 -5.95 7.11
CA TRP A 58 0.37 -5.32 7.04
C TRP A 58 -0.02 -4.97 5.61
N LEU A 59 0.90 -4.41 4.81
CA LEU A 59 0.65 -4.12 3.39
C LEU A 59 0.33 -5.41 2.60
N GLY A 60 1.06 -6.51 2.83
CA GLY A 60 0.77 -7.77 2.16
C GLY A 60 -0.66 -8.28 2.39
N GLU A 61 -1.15 -8.13 3.63
CA GLU A 61 -2.49 -8.50 4.07
C GLU A 61 -3.55 -7.49 3.57
N ALA A 62 -3.33 -6.18 3.73
CA ALA A 62 -4.29 -5.13 3.41
C ALA A 62 -4.52 -4.90 1.91
N ILE A 63 -3.50 -5.05 1.07
CA ILE A 63 -3.60 -4.85 -0.39
C ILE A 63 -3.41 -6.13 -1.21
N ASN A 64 -3.54 -7.28 -0.56
CA ASN A 64 -3.49 -8.62 -1.18
C ASN A 64 -2.30 -8.80 -2.15
N MET A 65 -1.13 -8.27 -1.75
CA MET A 65 0.13 -8.39 -2.51
C MET A 65 0.92 -9.66 -2.16
N GLY A 66 0.37 -10.50 -1.27
CA GLY A 66 1.01 -11.73 -0.84
C GLY A 66 2.01 -11.51 0.30
N VAL A 67 3.05 -12.34 0.34
CA VAL A 67 3.98 -12.38 1.48
C VAL A 67 4.88 -11.14 1.57
N ARG A 68 5.33 -10.80 2.78
CA ARG A 68 6.18 -9.62 3.08
C ARG A 68 7.39 -9.45 2.14
N HIS A 69 7.97 -10.55 1.66
CA HIS A 69 9.13 -10.56 0.78
C HIS A 69 8.76 -10.11 -0.65
N GLU A 70 7.57 -10.49 -1.11
CA GLU A 70 7.05 -10.09 -2.41
C GLU A 70 6.74 -8.59 -2.43
N VAL A 71 6.10 -8.07 -1.37
CA VAL A 71 5.88 -6.63 -1.17
C VAL A 71 7.20 -5.87 -1.22
N SER A 72 8.23 -6.32 -0.49
CA SER A 72 9.53 -5.66 -0.49
C SER A 72 10.18 -5.65 -1.88
N ARG A 73 10.08 -6.76 -2.62
CA ARG A 73 10.63 -6.87 -3.97
C ARG A 73 9.89 -5.97 -4.96
N GLN A 74 8.57 -5.94 -4.90
CA GLN A 74 7.74 -5.09 -5.74
C GLN A 74 7.99 -3.62 -5.45
N VAL A 75 7.94 -3.19 -4.18
CA VAL A 75 8.25 -1.80 -3.78
C VAL A 75 9.67 -1.41 -4.19
N GLY A 76 10.66 -2.30 -4.01
CA GLY A 76 12.03 -2.06 -4.47
C GLY A 76 12.13 -1.87 -5.99
N ARG A 77 11.40 -2.68 -6.76
CA ARG A 77 11.31 -2.53 -8.22
C ARG A 77 10.67 -1.19 -8.62
N TRP A 78 9.61 -0.79 -7.94
CA TRP A 78 8.95 0.50 -8.13
C TRP A 78 9.87 1.67 -7.82
N LYS A 79 10.59 1.65 -6.70
CA LYS A 79 11.54 2.74 -6.36
C LYS A 79 12.66 2.91 -7.40
N ARG A 80 13.06 1.83 -8.08
CA ARG A 80 14.06 1.89 -9.17
C ARG A 80 13.51 2.42 -10.49
N ASN A 81 12.22 2.20 -10.76
CA ASN A 81 11.57 2.67 -11.96
C ASN A 81 10.10 3.02 -11.65
N PRO A 82 9.86 4.18 -11.02
CA PRO A 82 8.51 4.59 -10.66
C PRO A 82 7.81 5.11 -11.91
N ASP A 83 6.56 4.67 -12.12
CA ASP A 83 5.71 5.25 -13.14
C ASP A 83 5.34 6.68 -12.71
N ALA A 84 5.79 7.66 -13.50
CA ALA A 84 5.61 9.07 -13.19
C ALA A 84 4.13 9.47 -13.04
N ARG A 85 3.21 8.82 -13.76
CA ARG A 85 1.76 9.12 -13.67
C ARG A 85 1.21 8.70 -12.32
N LEU A 86 1.45 7.46 -11.94
CA LEU A 86 1.00 6.90 -10.66
C LEU A 86 1.71 7.59 -9.49
N SER A 87 3.00 7.90 -9.62
CA SER A 87 3.74 8.67 -8.62
C SER A 87 3.13 10.05 -8.42
N LYS A 88 2.72 10.74 -9.49
CA LYS A 88 2.09 12.07 -9.40
C LYS A 88 0.66 12.01 -8.84
N GLN A 89 -0.07 10.91 -9.07
CA GLN A 89 -1.40 10.71 -8.49
C GLN A 89 -1.33 10.42 -6.98
N LEU A 90 -0.23 9.83 -6.51
CA LEU A 90 -0.01 9.44 -5.11
C LEU A 90 0.89 10.42 -4.32
N ALA A 91 1.58 11.34 -4.97
CA ALA A 91 2.28 12.48 -4.36
C ALA A 91 1.28 13.46 -3.73
#